data_AF-A0AAJ6UV61-F1
#
_entry.id   AF-A0AAJ6UV61-F1
#
_cell.length_a   1.000
_cell.length_b   1.000
_cell.length_c   1.000
_cell.angle_alpha   90.00
_cell.angle_beta   90.00
_cell.angle_gamma   90.00
#
_symmetry.space_group_name_H-M   'P 1'
#
loop_
_entity.id
_entity.type
_entity.pdbx_description
1 polymer ?
#
loop_
_entity_poly.entity_id
_entity_poly.type
_entity_poly.pdbx_seq_one_letter_code
_entity_poly.pdbx_strand_id
1 'polypeptide(L)'
;MRSDMVVGGVPLNFDQPEGCVANVLSLTTPQDVCRLSAVSPIFKSAAESDVAWQRFLPNDLESILSTALDGSLLLSSASSKKEVYFSLCDNPIIVDHGRKLIINIFVNQFKRIKRTAIKSLCERFSLEKKSGKICYVLSARDLVITWGDTPVYWKWKSNSDSRFAEVAELINVCRLEIIGKINTRLLSPATLYTAYLVFKFASRIHGLDRQPVDVTMKLDGGEYGARTCSWNAQGMRRRNTTVTVRGRVHYPKERGDGWLEMELGDFFSTEKEDGELEMRFFDDTDHWKRGLIVEGIEIRPKDVYFSLCDNPIIVDHGRKSFSLEKKSGKICYVLSARDLVITWGDTPVYWEWKSNSDSRFAEVAELIDVCRLEILGKINTCLLSPATLYTAYLVFKFASRIYGLYNQPVDVTMKLDGGEYGARTVSWNARGMRRRNTSVTVRGRVHYPKERGDGWLEMELGDFFSTEKEDGELEMRFFDDTDHWKRGLIVEGIEIRPKDVSRAASPSS
;
A
#
# COMPACT_ATOMS: atom_id res chain seq x y z
N MET A 1 -33.44 11.92 -36.88
CA MET A 1 -33.52 11.56 -35.46
C MET A 1 -32.16 10.99 -35.06
N ARG A 2 -31.24 11.83 -34.57
CA ARG A 2 -30.01 11.36 -33.92
C ARG A 2 -30.34 11.22 -32.44
N SER A 3 -30.14 10.03 -31.91
CA SER A 3 -30.37 9.73 -30.49
C SER A 3 -29.20 10.31 -29.69
N ASP A 4 -29.47 11.30 -28.84
CA ASP A 4 -28.52 11.76 -27.83
C ASP A 4 -28.32 10.62 -26.82
N MET A 5 -27.21 9.88 -26.97
CA MET A 5 -26.82 8.88 -25.98
C MET A 5 -26.22 9.60 -24.77
N VAL A 6 -26.93 9.53 -23.65
CA VAL A 6 -26.50 10.04 -22.34
C VAL A 6 -25.97 8.87 -21.53
N VAL A 7 -24.70 8.93 -21.11
CA VAL A 7 -24.11 7.98 -20.16
C VAL A 7 -23.59 8.76 -18.95
N GLY A 8 -24.29 8.64 -17.81
CA GLY A 8 -23.96 9.37 -16.58
C GLY A 8 -24.35 10.86 -16.59
N GLY A 9 -25.35 11.26 -17.38
CA GLY A 9 -25.93 12.62 -17.33
C GLY A 9 -25.27 13.68 -18.23
N VAL A 10 -24.26 13.33 -19.03
CA VAL A 10 -23.54 14.28 -19.92
C VAL A 10 -23.84 13.99 -21.41
N PRO A 11 -24.16 15.01 -22.24
CA PRO A 11 -24.27 14.86 -23.68
C PRO A 11 -22.91 14.54 -24.32
N LEU A 12 -22.83 13.44 -25.07
CA LEU A 12 -21.60 13.07 -25.78
C LEU A 12 -21.44 13.90 -27.05
N ASN A 13 -20.44 14.78 -27.08
CA ASN A 13 -20.12 15.60 -28.25
C ASN A 13 -19.17 14.82 -29.18
N PHE A 14 -19.71 14.27 -30.28
CA PHE A 14 -18.98 13.44 -31.25
C PHE A 14 -18.54 14.18 -32.51
N ASP A 15 -18.74 15.49 -32.60
CA ASP A 15 -18.59 16.23 -33.85
C ASP A 15 -17.12 16.54 -34.23
N GLN A 16 -16.14 16.25 -33.36
CA GLN A 16 -14.69 16.42 -33.64
C GLN A 16 -13.83 15.29 -33.05
N PRO A 17 -12.70 14.90 -33.69
CA PRO A 17 -11.76 13.89 -33.16
C PRO A 17 -11.30 14.18 -31.73
N GLU A 18 -11.08 15.46 -31.41
CA GLU A 18 -10.67 15.93 -30.09
C GLU A 18 -11.75 15.68 -29.03
N GLY A 19 -13.03 15.78 -29.38
CA GLY A 19 -14.16 15.49 -28.49
C GLY A 19 -14.23 14.01 -28.10
N CYS A 20 -14.01 13.12 -29.07
CA CYS A 20 -13.88 11.68 -28.83
C CYS A 20 -12.69 11.36 -27.92
N VAL A 21 -11.53 11.97 -28.19
CA VAL A 21 -10.33 11.79 -27.36
C VAL A 21 -10.55 12.34 -25.95
N ALA A 22 -11.18 13.51 -25.79
CA ALA A 22 -11.49 14.07 -24.47
C ALA A 22 -12.42 13.17 -23.66
N ASN A 23 -13.41 12.53 -24.31
CA ASN A 23 -14.27 11.54 -23.66
C ASN A 23 -13.48 10.30 -23.20
N VAL A 24 -12.55 9.78 -24.01
CA VAL A 24 -11.67 8.68 -23.60
C VAL A 24 -10.78 9.10 -22.43
N LEU A 25 -10.17 10.29 -22.51
CA LEU A 25 -9.33 10.86 -21.46
C LEU A 25 -10.11 11.00 -20.14
N SER A 26 -11.39 11.40 -20.18
CA SER A 26 -12.26 11.53 -19.00
C SER A 26 -12.49 10.23 -18.22
N LEU A 27 -12.20 9.08 -18.84
CA LEU A 27 -12.31 7.74 -18.24
C LEU A 27 -10.99 7.23 -17.66
N THR A 28 -9.91 8.01 -17.77
CA THR A 28 -8.58 7.69 -17.24
C THR A 28 -8.34 8.43 -15.92
N THR A 29 -7.09 8.63 -15.52
CA THR A 29 -6.73 9.47 -14.36
C THR A 29 -6.27 10.86 -14.80
N PRO A 30 -6.42 11.91 -13.97
CA PRO A 30 -5.82 13.24 -14.21
C PRO A 30 -4.33 13.16 -14.55
N GLN A 31 -3.59 12.26 -13.90
CA GLN A 31 -2.18 12.01 -14.20
C GLN A 31 -1.97 11.50 -15.63
N ASP A 32 -2.79 10.55 -16.09
CA ASP A 32 -2.69 10.00 -17.44
C ASP A 32 -3.09 11.03 -18.49
N VAL A 33 -4.11 11.85 -18.23
CA VAL A 33 -4.45 12.99 -19.09
C VAL A 33 -3.27 13.94 -19.25
N CYS A 34 -2.58 14.28 -18.16
CA CYS A 34 -1.38 15.12 -18.22
C CYS A 34 -0.25 14.45 -19.03
N ARG A 35 -0.02 13.14 -18.84
CA ARG A 35 1.01 12.40 -19.61
C ARG A 35 0.67 12.32 -21.10
N LEU A 36 -0.58 11.99 -21.42
CA LEU A 36 -1.06 11.86 -22.79
C LEU A 36 -1.04 13.21 -23.51
N SER A 37 -1.24 14.33 -22.80
CA SER A 37 -1.13 15.68 -23.37
C SER A 37 0.23 15.98 -24.01
N ALA A 38 1.29 15.30 -23.56
CA ALA A 38 2.64 15.44 -24.12
C ALA A 38 2.91 14.57 -25.35
N VAL A 39 2.01 13.64 -25.68
CA VAL A 39 2.20 12.64 -26.75
C VAL A 39 1.88 13.22 -28.13
N SER A 40 0.84 14.04 -28.26
CA SER A 40 0.48 14.68 -29.53
C SER A 40 -0.33 15.97 -29.34
N PRO A 41 -0.38 16.85 -30.36
CA PRO A 41 -1.22 18.05 -30.31
C PRO A 41 -2.71 17.78 -30.11
N ILE A 42 -3.23 16.66 -30.66
CA ILE A 42 -4.63 16.25 -30.50
C ILE A 42 -4.90 15.87 -29.04
N PHE A 43 -4.02 15.08 -28.42
CA PHE A 43 -4.13 14.77 -27.00
C PHE A 43 -3.96 16.00 -26.12
N LYS A 44 -3.07 16.93 -26.50
CA LYS A 44 -2.92 18.21 -25.80
C LYS A 44 -4.23 19.00 -25.83
N SER A 45 -4.84 19.17 -27.01
CA SER A 45 -6.11 19.88 -27.16
C SER A 45 -7.24 19.22 -26.39
N ALA A 46 -7.34 17.89 -26.46
CA ALA A 46 -8.33 17.12 -25.72
C ALA A 46 -8.12 17.22 -24.19
N ALA A 47 -6.87 17.28 -23.73
CA ALA A 47 -6.51 17.42 -22.32
C ALA A 47 -6.72 18.84 -21.75
N GLU A 48 -6.97 19.86 -22.58
CA GLU A 48 -7.41 21.19 -22.13
C GLU A 48 -8.95 21.33 -22.12
N SER A 49 -9.69 20.32 -22.60
CA SER A 49 -11.15 20.38 -22.67
C SER A 49 -11.82 20.13 -21.33
N ASP A 50 -12.81 20.96 -20.97
CA ASP A 50 -13.63 20.78 -19.77
C ASP A 50 -14.38 19.43 -19.74
N VAL A 51 -14.63 18.81 -20.91
CA VAL A 51 -15.22 17.46 -20.99
C VAL A 51 -14.30 16.42 -20.34
N ALA A 52 -12.98 16.55 -20.51
CA ALA A 52 -12.02 15.64 -19.91
C ALA A 52 -11.99 15.80 -18.38
N TRP A 53 -12.01 17.05 -17.88
CA TRP A 53 -11.87 17.35 -16.45
C TRP A 53 -13.15 17.27 -15.65
N GLN A 54 -14.33 17.35 -16.29
CA GLN A 54 -15.62 17.28 -15.61
C GLN A 54 -15.79 16.00 -14.78
N ARG A 55 -15.31 14.85 -15.27
CA ARG A 55 -15.41 13.57 -14.55
C ARG A 55 -14.41 13.41 -13.40
N PHE A 56 -13.37 14.24 -13.36
CA PHE A 56 -12.39 14.23 -12.27
C PHE A 56 -12.80 15.09 -11.09
N LEU A 57 -13.82 15.94 -11.29
CA LEU A 57 -14.43 16.72 -10.23
C LEU A 57 -15.57 15.89 -9.60
N PRO A 58 -15.78 15.95 -8.27
CA PRO A 58 -16.92 15.31 -7.63
C PRO A 58 -18.25 15.77 -8.24
N ASN A 59 -19.20 14.86 -8.44
CA ASN A 59 -20.50 15.22 -9.03
C ASN A 59 -21.29 16.20 -8.16
N ASP A 60 -21.12 16.13 -6.84
CA ASP A 60 -21.72 17.04 -5.86
C ASP A 60 -20.84 18.27 -5.57
N LEU A 61 -19.80 18.52 -6.38
CA LEU A 61 -18.86 19.60 -6.10
C LEU A 61 -19.54 20.97 -6.03
N GLU A 62 -20.49 21.28 -6.92
CA GLU A 62 -21.20 22.58 -6.87
C GLU A 62 -22.02 22.74 -5.58
N SER A 63 -22.64 21.67 -5.08
CA SER A 63 -23.39 21.71 -3.83
C SER A 63 -22.45 21.85 -2.62
N ILE A 64 -21.29 21.19 -2.65
CA ILE A 64 -20.27 21.31 -1.61
C ILE A 64 -19.65 22.72 -1.60
N LEU A 65 -19.25 23.23 -2.77
CA LEU A 65 -18.57 24.52 -2.89
C LEU A 65 -19.49 25.72 -2.66
N SER A 66 -20.78 25.61 -2.98
CA SER A 66 -21.75 26.68 -2.70
C SER A 66 -21.98 26.91 -1.19
N THR A 67 -21.65 25.92 -0.35
CA THR A 67 -21.70 26.07 1.12
C THR A 67 -20.44 26.70 1.71
N ALA A 68 -19.37 26.88 0.92
CA ALA A 68 -18.08 27.42 1.35
C ALA A 68 -17.82 28.82 0.74
N LEU A 69 -17.46 29.81 1.56
CA LEU A 69 -17.10 31.15 1.08
C LEU A 69 -15.93 31.09 0.06
N ASP A 70 -14.91 30.30 0.36
CA ASP A 70 -13.76 30.08 -0.53
C ASP A 70 -14.14 29.27 -1.78
N GLY A 71 -15.11 28.37 -1.67
CA GLY A 71 -15.59 27.55 -2.78
C GLY A 71 -16.36 28.34 -3.83
N SER A 72 -17.22 29.28 -3.41
CA SER A 72 -17.95 30.16 -4.32
C SER A 72 -17.01 31.11 -5.07
N LEU A 73 -15.96 31.61 -4.41
CA LEU A 73 -14.93 32.43 -5.04
C LEU A 73 -14.14 31.65 -6.10
N LEU A 74 -13.76 30.40 -5.80
CA LEU A 74 -13.06 29.53 -6.74
C LEU A 74 -13.90 29.23 -7.99
N LEU A 75 -15.18 28.91 -7.83
CA LEU A 75 -16.09 28.70 -8.96
C LEU A 75 -16.27 29.95 -9.83
N SER A 76 -16.25 31.14 -9.22
CA SER A 76 -16.42 32.41 -9.94
C SER A 76 -15.16 32.93 -10.64
N SER A 77 -13.98 32.50 -10.17
CA SER A 77 -12.68 33.02 -10.65
C SER A 77 -11.96 32.07 -11.60
N ALA A 78 -12.23 30.78 -11.55
CA ALA A 78 -11.60 29.81 -12.44
C ALA A 78 -12.15 29.92 -13.87
N SER A 79 -11.25 29.90 -14.84
CA SER A 79 -11.54 29.98 -16.27
C SER A 79 -11.83 28.63 -16.92
N SER A 80 -11.49 27.51 -16.25
CA SER A 80 -11.69 26.14 -16.74
C SER A 80 -11.86 25.14 -15.58
N LYS A 81 -12.44 23.98 -15.85
CA LYS A 81 -12.55 22.88 -14.87
C LYS A 81 -11.20 22.30 -14.48
N LYS A 82 -10.23 22.36 -15.38
CA LYS A 82 -8.82 22.02 -15.10
C LYS A 82 -8.23 22.93 -14.04
N GLU A 83 -8.47 24.24 -14.13
CA GLU A 83 -8.02 25.22 -13.14
C GLU A 83 -8.73 25.03 -11.79
N VAL A 84 -10.03 24.74 -11.79
CA VAL A 84 -10.77 24.33 -10.57
C VAL A 84 -10.12 23.10 -9.93
N TYR A 85 -9.83 22.07 -10.72
CA TYR A 85 -9.20 20.84 -10.25
C TYR A 85 -7.85 21.10 -9.57
N PHE A 86 -6.92 21.80 -10.24
CA PHE A 86 -5.61 22.08 -9.66
C PHE A 86 -5.70 22.99 -8.43
N SER A 87 -6.65 23.93 -8.42
CA SER A 87 -6.91 24.78 -7.26
C SER A 87 -7.38 23.95 -6.06
N LEU A 88 -8.23 22.93 -6.26
CA LEU A 88 -8.68 22.00 -5.23
C LEU A 88 -7.58 21.05 -4.75
N CYS A 89 -6.61 20.72 -5.60
CA CYS A 89 -5.43 19.95 -5.20
C CYS A 89 -4.49 20.77 -4.31
N ASP A 90 -4.28 22.04 -4.66
CA ASP A 90 -3.26 22.87 -4.02
C ASP A 90 -3.80 23.65 -2.81
N ASN A 91 -5.10 23.94 -2.77
CA ASN A 91 -5.74 24.72 -1.71
C ASN A 91 -6.93 23.95 -1.10
N PRO A 92 -6.77 23.32 0.08
CA PRO A 92 -7.87 22.65 0.77
C PRO A 92 -8.98 23.63 1.14
N ILE A 93 -10.21 23.32 0.75
CA ILE A 93 -11.38 24.18 0.96
C ILE A 93 -12.05 23.83 2.28
N ILE A 94 -12.43 24.85 3.04
CA ILE A 94 -13.22 24.69 4.26
C ILE A 94 -14.69 24.49 3.89
N VAL A 95 -15.30 23.40 4.33
CA VAL A 95 -16.70 23.10 4.08
C VAL A 95 -17.45 23.16 5.41
N ASP A 96 -18.39 24.11 5.53
CA ASP A 96 -19.28 24.19 6.69
C ASP A 96 -20.62 23.54 6.31
N HIS A 97 -20.80 22.28 6.68
CA HIS A 97 -22.07 21.56 6.44
C HIS A 97 -23.17 21.91 7.47
N GLY A 98 -23.09 23.07 8.12
CA GLY A 98 -24.24 23.61 8.87
C GLY A 98 -24.66 22.76 10.06
N ARG A 99 -23.74 22.03 10.72
CA ARG A 99 -23.99 21.48 12.05
C ARG A 99 -24.06 22.61 13.08
N LYS A 100 -25.21 23.27 13.14
CA LYS A 100 -25.63 24.04 14.31
C LYS A 100 -25.83 23.04 15.45
N LEU A 101 -24.83 22.85 16.31
CA LEU A 101 -25.05 22.25 17.62
C LEU A 101 -25.91 23.21 18.45
N ILE A 102 -27.22 22.96 18.49
CA ILE A 102 -28.06 23.43 19.60
C ILE A 102 -27.65 22.57 20.80
N ILE A 103 -26.70 23.05 21.60
CA ILE A 103 -26.45 22.45 22.91
C ILE A 103 -27.65 22.80 23.79
N ASN A 104 -28.59 21.87 23.93
CA ASN A 104 -29.59 21.92 25.00
C ASN A 104 -28.87 21.67 26.34
N ILE A 105 -28.47 22.75 27.00
CA ILE A 105 -27.96 22.69 28.38
C ILE A 105 -29.16 22.43 29.30
N PHE A 106 -29.33 21.20 29.78
CA PHE A 106 -30.08 20.94 31.00
C PHE A 106 -29.16 21.26 32.19
N VAL A 107 -29.18 22.51 32.65
CA VAL A 107 -28.69 22.87 33.98
C VAL A 107 -29.83 23.53 34.72
N ASN A 108 -30.41 22.78 35.65
CA ASN A 108 -31.34 23.28 36.64
C ASN A 108 -30.72 24.47 37.38
N GLN A 109 -31.51 25.55 37.47
CA GLN A 109 -31.39 26.68 38.39
C GLN A 109 -30.09 27.51 38.32
N PHE A 110 -30.08 28.58 37.51
CA PHE A 110 -30.01 29.99 37.93
C PHE A 110 -29.86 30.91 36.69
N LYS A 111 -30.59 32.02 36.70
CA LYS A 111 -30.72 33.00 35.60
C LYS A 111 -29.38 33.69 35.26
N ARG A 112 -28.89 33.50 34.02
CA ARG A 112 -28.34 34.56 33.14
C ARG A 112 -27.88 33.98 31.79
N ILE A 113 -28.69 34.20 30.75
CA ILE A 113 -28.31 33.95 29.35
C ILE A 113 -27.25 35.00 28.96
N LYS A 114 -25.99 34.58 28.78
CA LYS A 114 -25.03 35.33 27.97
C LYS A 114 -25.01 34.69 26.58
N ARG A 115 -25.19 35.52 25.55
CA ARG A 115 -25.12 35.15 24.13
C ARG A 115 -23.85 34.35 23.87
N THR A 116 -23.98 33.06 23.59
CA THR A 116 -22.88 32.18 23.19
C THR A 116 -22.70 32.31 21.67
N ALA A 117 -21.50 32.70 21.24
CA ALA A 117 -21.12 32.78 19.84
C ALA A 117 -21.16 31.39 19.18
N ILE A 118 -21.73 31.34 17.98
CA ILE A 118 -21.81 30.16 17.11
C ILE A 118 -20.38 29.86 16.63
N LYS A 119 -19.79 28.73 17.03
CA LYS A 119 -18.49 28.27 16.50
C LYS A 119 -18.75 27.44 15.23
N SER A 120 -18.27 27.95 14.10
CA SER A 120 -18.23 27.27 12.79
C SER A 120 -17.18 26.15 12.83
N LEU A 121 -17.55 24.98 12.31
CA LEU A 121 -16.70 23.78 12.19
C LEU A 121 -15.78 23.94 10.97
N CYS A 122 -14.51 23.58 11.09
CA CYS A 122 -13.49 23.79 10.05
C CYS A 122 -13.08 22.46 9.39
N GLU A 123 -14.03 21.79 8.74
CA GLU A 123 -13.75 20.58 7.98
C GLU A 123 -13.11 20.98 6.63
N ARG A 124 -12.07 20.25 6.18
CA ARG A 124 -11.38 20.56 4.91
C ARG A 124 -11.29 19.36 3.97
N PHE A 125 -11.55 19.58 2.69
CA PHE A 125 -11.25 18.60 1.64
C PHE A 125 -10.34 19.17 0.55
N SER A 126 -9.62 18.27 -0.12
CA SER A 126 -8.79 18.54 -1.29
C SER A 126 -8.87 17.35 -2.25
N LEU A 127 -8.34 17.48 -3.46
CA LEU A 127 -8.26 16.37 -4.41
C LEU A 127 -6.86 15.75 -4.46
N GLU A 128 -6.77 14.43 -4.40
CA GLU A 128 -5.53 13.69 -4.61
C GLU A 128 -5.11 13.87 -6.07
N LYS A 129 -3.95 14.51 -6.27
CA LYS A 129 -3.52 15.10 -7.54
C LYS A 129 -3.35 14.10 -8.68
N LYS A 130 -3.21 12.80 -8.38
CA LYS A 130 -3.01 11.75 -9.39
C LYS A 130 -4.33 11.15 -9.85
N SER A 131 -5.20 10.83 -8.91
CA SER A 131 -6.44 10.07 -9.11
C SER A 131 -7.69 10.95 -9.17
N GLY A 132 -7.63 12.19 -8.64
CA GLY A 132 -8.79 13.06 -8.48
C GLY A 132 -9.75 12.62 -7.37
N LYS A 133 -9.37 11.63 -6.55
CA LYS A 133 -10.17 11.16 -5.43
C LYS A 133 -10.07 12.14 -4.25
N ILE A 134 -11.14 12.26 -3.47
CA ILE A 134 -11.22 13.23 -2.37
C ILE A 134 -10.26 12.83 -1.25
N CYS A 135 -9.40 13.75 -0.82
CA CYS A 135 -8.71 13.69 0.46
C CYS A 135 -9.50 14.50 1.49
N TYR A 136 -9.76 13.91 2.66
CA TYR A 136 -10.52 14.57 3.73
C TYR A 136 -9.68 14.75 4.99
N VAL A 137 -9.82 15.87 5.68
CA VAL A 137 -9.09 16.13 6.91
C VAL A 137 -10.03 16.62 8.01
N LEU A 138 -10.09 15.85 9.09
CA LEU A 138 -10.71 16.25 10.35
C LEU A 138 -9.69 17.04 11.15
N SER A 139 -9.96 18.31 11.47
CA SER A 139 -9.08 19.09 12.35
C SER A 139 -9.15 18.55 13.78
N ALA A 140 -8.18 18.87 14.63
CA ALA A 140 -8.23 18.51 16.05
C ALA A 140 -9.52 18.97 16.74
N ARG A 141 -10.15 20.06 16.27
CA ARG A 141 -11.44 20.57 16.78
C ARG A 141 -12.64 19.70 16.38
N ASP A 142 -12.53 18.92 15.32
CA ASP A 142 -13.57 18.02 14.83
C ASP A 142 -13.43 16.60 15.40
N LEU A 143 -12.37 16.36 16.19
CA LEU A 143 -12.15 15.09 16.88
C LEU A 143 -12.84 15.09 18.26
N VAL A 144 -13.35 13.94 18.65
CA VAL A 144 -13.74 13.68 20.03
C VAL A 144 -12.48 13.32 20.80
N ILE A 145 -11.96 14.30 21.55
CA ILE A 145 -10.78 14.13 22.41
C ILE A 145 -11.24 14.02 23.85
N THR A 146 -10.93 12.89 24.50
CA THR A 146 -11.32 12.67 25.89
C THR A 146 -10.63 13.71 26.80
N TRP A 147 -11.46 14.45 27.55
CA TRP A 147 -11.09 15.64 28.32
C TRP A 147 -10.56 16.84 27.52
N GLY A 148 -10.80 16.92 26.21
CA GLY A 148 -10.29 18.00 25.35
C GLY A 148 -10.68 19.43 25.77
N ASP A 149 -11.81 19.58 26.45
CA ASP A 149 -12.28 20.87 26.99
C ASP A 149 -11.78 21.18 28.40
N THR A 150 -10.97 20.30 28.99
CA THR A 150 -10.41 20.46 30.34
C THR A 150 -8.99 21.05 30.25
N PRO A 151 -8.78 22.33 30.61
CA PRO A 151 -7.50 23.02 30.41
C PRO A 151 -6.32 22.48 31.23
N VAL A 152 -6.59 21.60 32.20
CA VAL A 152 -5.57 20.90 32.99
C VAL A 152 -4.92 19.77 32.17
N TYR A 153 -5.66 19.21 31.22
CA TYR A 153 -5.27 18.04 30.43
C TYR A 153 -4.89 18.40 29.00
N TRP A 154 -5.56 19.40 28.41
CA TRP A 154 -5.34 19.83 27.03
C TRP A 154 -5.21 21.35 26.91
N LYS A 155 -4.35 21.79 26.01
CA LYS A 155 -4.15 23.18 25.64
C LYS A 155 -4.42 23.35 24.15
N TRP A 156 -5.37 24.21 23.81
CA TRP A 156 -5.59 24.64 22.44
C TRP A 156 -4.70 25.83 22.13
N LYS A 157 -3.97 25.79 21.01
CA LYS A 157 -3.05 26.85 20.61
C LYS A 157 -2.99 27.00 19.10
N SER A 158 -2.65 28.19 18.63
CA SER A 158 -2.25 28.40 17.25
C SER A 158 -0.88 27.76 17.00
N ASN A 159 -0.69 27.25 15.78
CA ASN A 159 0.59 26.74 15.31
C ASN A 159 0.81 27.24 13.88
N SER A 160 1.91 27.98 13.66
CA SER A 160 2.25 28.55 12.34
C SER A 160 2.44 27.49 11.27
N ASP A 161 2.84 26.29 11.67
CA ASP A 161 3.10 25.17 10.77
C ASP A 161 1.83 24.36 10.51
N SER A 162 0.72 24.68 11.17
CA SER A 162 -0.53 23.96 10.99
C SER A 162 -1.35 24.58 9.86
N ARG A 163 -2.04 23.72 9.11
CA ARG A 163 -3.08 24.15 8.17
C ARG A 163 -4.39 24.56 8.86
N PHE A 164 -4.50 24.43 10.18
CA PHE A 164 -5.68 24.83 10.96
C PHE A 164 -5.34 25.96 11.94
N ALA A 165 -6.36 26.73 12.33
CA ALA A 165 -6.20 27.85 13.25
C ALA A 165 -5.73 27.41 14.64
N GLU A 166 -6.15 26.21 15.09
CA GLU A 166 -5.80 25.66 16.39
C GLU A 166 -5.42 24.19 16.28
N VAL A 167 -4.49 23.78 17.13
CA VAL A 167 -4.08 22.39 17.37
C VAL A 167 -4.26 22.04 18.85
N ALA A 168 -4.43 20.76 19.18
CA ALA A 168 -4.58 20.29 20.55
C ALA A 168 -3.23 19.80 21.10
N GLU A 169 -2.68 20.47 22.11
CA GLU A 169 -1.49 20.02 22.84
C GLU A 169 -1.89 19.31 24.14
N LEU A 170 -1.45 18.07 24.29
CA LEU A 170 -1.63 17.25 25.47
C LEU A 170 -0.72 17.74 26.61
N ILE A 171 -1.30 18.25 27.68
CA ILE A 171 -0.56 18.74 28.86
C ILE A 171 -0.16 17.57 29.75
N ASN A 172 -1.11 16.72 30.14
CA ASN A 172 -0.86 15.55 30.99
C ASN A 172 -2.10 14.65 31.13
N VAL A 173 -2.07 13.39 30.69
CA VAL A 173 -3.15 12.42 30.98
C VAL A 173 -2.58 11.03 31.24
N CYS A 174 -3.26 10.19 32.02
CA CYS A 174 -2.95 8.75 32.06
C CYS A 174 -3.61 8.05 30.88
N ARG A 175 -4.92 8.19 30.69
CA ARG A 175 -5.67 7.61 29.58
C ARG A 175 -5.83 8.60 28.45
N LEU A 176 -5.46 8.19 27.24
CA LEU A 176 -5.52 9.02 26.04
C LEU A 176 -6.50 8.38 25.06
N GLU A 177 -7.49 9.14 24.63
CA GLU A 177 -8.45 8.69 23.63
C GLU A 177 -8.79 9.84 22.69
N ILE A 178 -8.68 9.55 21.39
CA ILE A 178 -8.96 10.47 20.28
C ILE A 178 -9.80 9.70 19.27
N ILE A 179 -10.97 10.21 18.93
CA ILE A 179 -11.88 9.57 17.99
C ILE A 179 -12.21 10.56 16.87
N GLY A 180 -11.97 10.14 15.63
CA GLY A 180 -12.47 10.81 14.43
C GLY A 180 -13.70 10.09 13.91
N LYS A 181 -14.72 10.85 13.48
CA LYS A 181 -15.92 10.31 12.83
C LYS A 181 -16.16 11.04 11.51
N ILE A 182 -16.44 10.29 10.46
CA ILE A 182 -16.76 10.84 9.15
C ILE A 182 -17.85 9.99 8.48
N ASN A 183 -18.74 10.64 7.73
CA ASN A 183 -19.67 9.91 6.87
C ASN A 183 -18.99 9.57 5.53
N THR A 184 -19.02 8.30 5.11
CA THR A 184 -18.35 7.83 3.89
C THR A 184 -18.87 8.46 2.61
N ARG A 185 -20.08 9.04 2.61
CA ARG A 185 -20.61 9.81 1.47
C ARG A 185 -19.79 11.04 1.10
N LEU A 186 -18.97 11.53 2.03
CA LEU A 186 -18.07 12.66 1.80
C LEU A 186 -16.78 12.23 1.06
N LEU A 187 -16.61 10.94 0.83
CA LEU A 187 -15.45 10.35 0.17
C LEU A 187 -15.83 9.84 -1.21
N SER A 188 -14.85 9.80 -2.11
CA SER A 188 -15.08 9.19 -3.42
C SER A 188 -15.42 7.69 -3.28
N PRO A 189 -16.49 7.19 -3.93
CA PRO A 189 -16.89 5.80 -3.84
C PRO A 189 -15.93 4.87 -4.59
N ALA A 190 -16.09 3.56 -4.38
CA ALA A 190 -15.26 2.49 -4.93
C ALA A 190 -13.75 2.76 -4.77
N THR A 191 -13.35 3.27 -3.61
CA THR A 191 -11.99 3.74 -3.36
C THR A 191 -11.49 3.19 -2.03
N LEU A 192 -10.31 2.57 -2.03
CA LEU A 192 -9.62 2.21 -0.80
C LEU A 192 -8.99 3.46 -0.21
N TYR A 193 -9.25 3.70 1.07
CA TYR A 193 -8.69 4.81 1.83
C TYR A 193 -7.79 4.31 2.94
N THR A 194 -6.84 5.15 3.33
CA THR A 194 -6.05 4.99 4.54
C THR A 194 -6.20 6.24 5.40
N ALA A 195 -6.46 6.05 6.69
CA ALA A 195 -6.53 7.13 7.67
C ALA A 195 -5.18 7.32 8.37
N TYR A 196 -4.82 8.57 8.64
CA TYR A 196 -3.55 8.95 9.27
C TYR A 196 -3.79 9.96 10.39
N LEU A 197 -3.27 9.70 11.59
CA LEU A 197 -3.16 10.73 12.63
C LEU A 197 -1.97 11.63 12.30
N VAL A 198 -2.20 12.94 12.18
CA VAL A 198 -1.15 13.94 11.93
C VAL A 198 -0.85 14.69 13.21
N PHE A 199 0.42 14.65 13.63
CA PHE A 199 0.82 15.17 14.94
C PHE A 199 2.28 15.63 14.98
N LYS A 200 2.62 16.37 16.02
CA LYS A 200 3.98 16.80 16.40
C LYS A 200 4.22 16.48 17.86
N PHE A 201 5.47 16.56 18.28
CA PHE A 201 5.83 16.54 19.69
C PHE A 201 6.24 17.92 20.17
N ALA A 202 5.73 18.33 21.33
CA ALA A 202 6.24 19.47 22.07
C ALA A 202 7.67 19.20 22.55
N SER A 203 8.40 20.27 22.89
CA SER A 203 9.77 20.18 23.41
C SER A 203 9.89 19.34 24.69
N ARG A 204 8.80 19.19 25.45
CA ARG A 204 8.71 18.34 26.65
C ARG A 204 7.74 17.18 26.44
N ILE A 205 8.26 16.11 25.83
CA ILE A 205 7.56 14.84 25.70
C ILE A 205 7.87 13.91 26.87
N HIS A 206 6.86 13.17 27.35
CA HIS A 206 7.03 12.11 28.33
C HIS A 206 5.94 11.05 28.18
N GLY A 207 6.30 9.77 28.36
CA GLY A 207 5.37 8.67 28.58
C GLY A 207 4.80 8.03 27.31
N LEU A 208 4.93 8.68 26.16
CA LEU A 208 4.45 8.16 24.86
C LEU A 208 5.38 7.07 24.31
N ASP A 209 6.66 7.06 24.65
CA ASP A 209 7.66 6.09 24.18
C ASP A 209 7.62 4.73 24.91
N ARG A 210 6.77 4.59 25.93
CA ARG A 210 6.80 3.44 26.86
C ARG A 210 6.09 2.20 26.34
N GLN A 211 4.96 2.36 25.68
CA GLN A 211 4.18 1.24 25.15
C GLN A 211 3.61 1.57 23.76
N PRO A 212 3.41 0.56 22.91
CA PRO A 212 2.59 0.71 21.73
C PRO A 212 1.14 1.09 22.09
N VAL A 213 0.45 1.72 21.16
CA VAL A 213 -0.94 2.15 21.27
C VAL A 213 -1.80 1.44 20.25
N ASP A 214 -3.01 1.09 20.64
CA ASP A 214 -3.97 0.43 19.78
C ASP A 214 -4.86 1.43 19.04
N VAL A 215 -5.14 1.07 17.80
CA VAL A 215 -5.97 1.83 16.87
C VAL A 215 -7.02 0.89 16.32
N THR A 216 -8.26 1.34 16.27
CA THR A 216 -9.38 0.58 15.70
C THR A 216 -10.12 1.40 14.66
N MET A 217 -10.57 0.74 13.60
CA MET A 217 -11.45 1.32 12.59
C MET A 217 -12.76 0.55 12.54
N LYS A 218 -13.87 1.27 12.60
CA LYS A 218 -15.22 0.70 12.54
C LYS A 218 -16.06 1.44 11.52
N LEU A 219 -16.79 0.73 10.67
CA LEU A 219 -17.81 1.30 9.80
C LEU A 219 -19.15 0.69 10.20
N ASP A 220 -20.12 1.53 10.56
CA ASP A 220 -21.47 1.11 11.00
C ASP A 220 -21.46 0.03 12.09
N GLY A 221 -20.46 0.09 12.98
CA GLY A 221 -20.27 -0.87 14.07
C GLY A 221 -19.56 -2.18 13.68
N GLY A 222 -19.35 -2.45 12.39
CA GLY A 222 -18.49 -3.53 11.91
C GLY A 222 -17.00 -3.18 12.01
N GLU A 223 -16.18 -4.11 12.48
CA GLU A 223 -14.74 -3.90 12.66
C GLU A 223 -13.96 -4.11 11.35
N TYR A 224 -13.25 -3.07 10.88
CA TYR A 224 -12.42 -3.11 9.67
C TYR A 224 -10.97 -3.50 9.94
N GLY A 225 -10.55 -3.41 11.21
CA GLY A 225 -9.25 -3.86 11.66
C GLY A 225 -8.78 -3.12 12.90
N ALA A 226 -7.90 -3.78 13.63
CA ALA A 226 -7.13 -3.21 14.73
C ALA A 226 -5.64 -3.18 14.35
N ARG A 227 -4.93 -2.13 14.76
CA ARG A 227 -3.49 -1.98 14.57
C ARG A 227 -2.83 -1.55 15.85
N THR A 228 -1.61 -2.02 16.06
CA THR A 228 -0.76 -1.59 17.17
C THR A 228 0.37 -0.72 16.61
N CYS A 229 0.46 0.51 17.10
CA CYS A 229 1.41 1.52 16.64
C CYS A 229 2.36 1.93 17.76
N SER A 230 3.59 2.35 17.47
CA SER A 230 4.51 2.91 18.44
C SER A 230 4.80 4.36 18.11
N TRP A 231 4.85 5.22 19.12
CA TRP A 231 5.18 6.64 18.96
C TRP A 231 6.64 6.91 18.55
N ASN A 232 7.51 5.89 18.62
CA ASN A 232 8.91 6.04 18.26
C ASN A 232 9.07 6.06 16.73
N ALA A 233 9.69 7.09 16.17
CA ALA A 233 10.02 7.09 14.74
C ALA A 233 11.03 5.96 14.42
N GLN A 234 10.98 5.41 13.21
CA GLN A 234 11.93 4.40 12.74
C GLN A 234 13.37 4.93 12.88
N GLY A 235 14.17 4.30 13.75
CA GLY A 235 15.56 4.70 14.00
C GLY A 235 15.83 5.50 15.28
N MET A 236 14.81 5.88 16.06
CA MET A 236 15.01 6.48 17.39
C MET A 236 15.33 5.38 18.42
N ARG A 237 16.54 4.80 18.36
CA ARG A 237 17.04 3.86 19.37
C ARG A 237 17.28 4.59 20.69
N ARG A 238 16.36 4.47 21.64
CA ARG A 238 16.69 4.47 23.07
C ARG A 238 16.47 3.08 23.65
N ARG A 239 17.35 2.73 24.60
CA ARG A 239 17.67 1.36 25.06
C ARG A 239 16.47 0.59 25.62
N ASN A 240 16.48 -0.70 25.33
CA ASN A 240 15.88 -1.80 26.08
C ASN A 240 14.39 -1.68 26.45
N THR A 241 13.52 -1.84 25.47
CA THR A 241 12.19 -2.40 25.76
C THR A 241 11.88 -3.43 24.69
N THR A 242 12.18 -4.70 24.97
CA THR A 242 11.66 -5.84 24.21
C THR A 242 10.17 -5.94 24.50
N VAL A 243 9.36 -5.23 23.73
CA VAL A 243 7.91 -5.43 23.76
C VAL A 243 7.60 -6.60 22.85
N THR A 244 7.14 -7.71 23.43
CA THR A 244 6.62 -8.87 22.71
C THR A 244 5.23 -8.52 22.16
N VAL A 245 5.16 -7.69 21.12
CA VAL A 245 3.90 -7.44 20.42
C VAL A 245 3.63 -8.64 19.52
N ARG A 246 2.48 -9.29 19.69
CA ARG A 246 1.99 -10.29 18.73
C ARG A 246 1.51 -9.56 17.48
N GLY A 247 2.41 -9.28 16.53
CA GLY A 247 2.07 -8.65 15.26
C GLY A 247 3.06 -7.59 14.79
N ARG A 248 2.78 -7.00 13.63
CA ARG A 248 3.57 -5.92 13.03
C ARG A 248 3.28 -4.60 13.75
N VAL A 249 4.29 -3.99 14.35
CA VAL A 249 4.18 -2.64 14.94
C VAL A 249 4.36 -1.59 13.85
N HIS A 250 3.44 -0.62 13.79
CA HIS A 250 3.53 0.52 12.87
C HIS A 250 4.20 1.71 13.54
N TYR A 251 5.05 2.43 12.81
CA TYR A 251 5.80 3.58 13.32
C TYR A 251 5.43 4.84 12.54
N PRO A 252 5.45 6.03 13.18
CA PRO A 252 5.21 7.29 12.50
C PRO A 252 6.30 7.59 11.49
N LYS A 253 5.91 8.29 10.43
CA LYS A 253 6.78 8.78 9.36
C LYS A 253 6.79 10.30 9.38
N GLU A 254 7.95 10.89 9.14
CA GLU A 254 8.08 12.33 8.95
C GLU A 254 7.57 12.73 7.55
N ARG A 255 6.79 13.80 7.51
CA ARG A 255 6.24 14.41 6.31
C ARG A 255 7.15 15.55 5.84
N GLY A 256 7.04 15.93 4.57
CA GLY A 256 7.79 17.06 4.01
C GLY A 256 7.45 18.43 4.62
N ASP A 257 6.33 18.53 5.35
CA ASP A 257 5.86 19.73 6.06
C ASP A 257 6.35 19.78 7.53
N GLY A 258 7.18 18.81 7.95
CA GLY A 258 7.72 18.69 9.30
C GLY A 258 6.74 18.11 10.33
N TRP A 259 5.54 17.70 9.94
CA TRP A 259 4.64 16.92 10.81
C TRP A 259 4.98 15.43 10.76
N LEU A 260 4.60 14.69 11.80
CA LEU A 260 4.61 13.24 11.80
C LEU A 260 3.22 12.73 11.40
N GLU A 261 3.17 11.63 10.65
CA GLU A 261 1.94 10.89 10.41
C GLU A 261 2.06 9.44 10.87
N MET A 262 0.95 8.91 11.41
CA MET A 262 0.83 7.52 11.81
C MET A 262 -0.40 6.90 11.16
N GLU A 263 -0.19 5.78 10.47
CA GLU A 263 -1.23 5.07 9.72
C GLU A 263 -2.18 4.34 10.68
N LEU A 264 -3.43 4.80 10.74
CA LEU A 264 -4.46 4.27 11.62
C LEU A 264 -5.10 2.99 11.08
N GLY A 265 -5.26 2.90 9.76
CA GLY A 265 -5.81 1.73 9.10
C GLY A 265 -6.39 2.03 7.72
N ASP A 266 -6.83 0.96 7.05
CA ASP A 266 -7.42 1.01 5.72
C ASP A 266 -8.92 0.70 5.78
N PHE A 267 -9.72 1.32 4.92
CA PHE A 267 -11.13 0.98 4.71
C PHE A 267 -11.53 1.24 3.27
N PHE A 268 -12.55 0.53 2.79
CA PHE A 268 -13.04 0.67 1.43
C PHE A 268 -14.36 1.45 1.41
N SER A 269 -14.42 2.56 0.68
CA SER A 269 -15.66 3.30 0.44
C SER A 269 -16.43 2.63 -0.71
N THR A 270 -17.67 2.20 -0.47
CA THR A 270 -18.54 1.51 -1.45
C THR A 270 -19.48 2.51 -2.14
N GLU A 271 -20.08 2.12 -3.27
CA GLU A 271 -21.01 2.99 -4.04
C GLU A 271 -22.43 3.04 -3.48
N LYS A 272 -22.80 2.12 -2.57
CA LYS A 272 -24.20 1.81 -2.28
C LYS A 272 -24.62 2.06 -0.83
N GLU A 273 -23.69 2.40 0.07
CA GLU A 273 -23.95 2.50 1.50
C GLU A 273 -23.29 3.73 2.11
N ASP A 274 -24.12 4.68 2.58
CA ASP A 274 -23.70 5.76 3.45
C ASP A 274 -23.48 5.18 4.86
N GLY A 275 -22.23 5.20 5.33
CA GLY A 275 -21.87 4.68 6.65
C GLY A 275 -21.08 5.70 7.48
N GLU A 276 -21.13 5.57 8.80
CA GLU A 276 -20.27 6.34 9.72
C GLU A 276 -18.99 5.56 9.98
N LEU A 277 -17.87 6.08 9.47
CA LEU A 277 -16.54 5.59 9.80
C LEU A 277 -16.06 6.21 11.10
N GLU A 278 -15.80 5.38 12.10
CA GLU A 278 -15.16 5.72 13.37
C GLU A 278 -13.70 5.25 13.36
N MET A 279 -12.78 6.20 13.56
CA MET A 279 -11.34 5.96 13.73
C MET A 279 -10.99 6.27 15.17
N ARG A 280 -10.71 5.24 15.96
CA ARG A 280 -10.44 5.39 17.40
C ARG A 280 -8.99 5.06 17.71
N PHE A 281 -8.31 6.06 18.23
CA PHE A 281 -6.98 5.98 18.79
C PHE A 281 -7.11 5.96 20.32
N PHE A 282 -6.69 4.89 20.99
CA PHE A 282 -6.84 4.80 22.44
C PHE A 282 -5.66 4.12 23.12
N ASP A 283 -5.22 4.71 24.23
CA ASP A 283 -4.23 4.17 25.14
C ASP A 283 -4.85 4.16 26.55
N ASP A 284 -5.15 2.96 27.04
CA ASP A 284 -5.80 2.71 28.32
C ASP A 284 -4.82 2.49 29.48
N THR A 285 -3.51 2.66 29.23
CA THR A 285 -2.49 2.45 30.25
C THR A 285 -2.56 3.53 31.32
N ASP A 286 -2.25 3.17 32.56
CA ASP A 286 -2.24 4.12 33.69
C ASP A 286 -0.96 4.99 33.74
N HIS A 287 -0.19 5.05 32.65
CA HIS A 287 1.04 5.84 32.57
C HIS A 287 0.77 7.27 32.10
N TRP A 288 1.31 8.25 32.83
CA TRP A 288 1.21 9.66 32.49
C TRP A 288 1.95 10.02 31.20
N LYS A 289 1.22 10.65 30.27
CA LYS A 289 1.65 11.07 28.94
C LYS A 289 1.49 12.57 28.76
N ARG A 290 2.41 13.19 28.02
CA ARG A 290 2.33 14.60 27.64
C ARG A 290 3.14 14.94 26.39
N GLY A 291 2.83 16.09 25.83
CA GLY A 291 3.59 16.69 24.74
C GLY A 291 3.16 16.21 23.35
N LEU A 292 2.07 15.45 23.22
CA LEU A 292 1.45 15.18 21.93
C LEU A 292 0.75 16.46 21.42
N ILE A 293 1.08 16.91 20.22
CA ILE A 293 0.38 18.01 19.53
C ILE A 293 -0.38 17.41 18.36
N VAL A 294 -1.70 17.34 18.45
CA VAL A 294 -2.57 16.78 17.41
C VAL A 294 -3.00 17.89 16.46
N GLU A 295 -2.70 17.72 15.17
CA GLU A 295 -3.28 18.57 14.12
C GLU A 295 -4.66 18.07 13.69
N GLY A 296 -4.80 16.75 13.52
CA GLY A 296 -6.03 16.16 13.00
C GLY A 296 -5.88 14.72 12.52
N ILE A 297 -6.92 14.21 11.87
CA ILE A 297 -6.91 12.93 11.16
C ILE A 297 -7.12 13.19 9.66
N GLU A 298 -6.22 12.70 8.84
CA GLU A 298 -6.22 12.84 7.38
C GLU A 298 -6.53 11.50 6.71
N ILE A 299 -7.55 11.49 5.86
CA ILE A 299 -8.05 10.32 5.13
C ILE A 299 -7.66 10.50 3.67
N ARG A 300 -6.81 9.60 3.16
CA ARG A 300 -6.24 9.69 1.81
C ARG A 300 -6.59 8.46 0.99
N PRO A 301 -6.90 8.60 -0.30
CA PRO A 301 -6.98 7.48 -1.22
C PRO A 301 -5.67 6.70 -1.16
N LYS A 302 -5.76 5.39 -0.93
CA LYS A 302 -4.61 4.50 -0.99
C LYS A 302 -4.36 4.18 -2.44
N ASP A 303 -3.14 4.45 -2.90
CA ASP A 303 -2.69 4.00 -4.21
C ASP A 303 -2.48 2.48 -4.17
N VAL A 304 -3.57 1.73 -4.28
CA VAL A 304 -3.61 0.28 -4.05
C VAL A 304 -2.67 -0.43 -5.01
N TYR A 305 -2.63 0.04 -6.26
CA TYR A 305 -1.77 -0.55 -7.27
C TYR A 305 -0.30 -0.46 -6.86
N PHE A 306 0.23 0.74 -6.63
CA PHE A 306 1.65 0.86 -6.25
C PHE A 306 1.92 0.32 -4.85
N SER A 307 0.94 0.36 -3.94
CA SER A 307 1.04 -0.32 -2.64
C SER A 307 1.22 -1.83 -2.81
N LEU A 308 0.47 -2.48 -3.72
CA LEU A 308 0.58 -3.90 -4.03
C LEU A 308 1.83 -4.24 -4.86
N CYS A 309 2.34 -3.29 -5.65
CA CYS A 309 3.61 -3.45 -6.34
C CYS A 309 4.79 -3.39 -5.37
N ASP A 310 4.79 -2.43 -4.45
CA ASP A 310 5.95 -2.11 -3.63
C ASP A 310 5.94 -2.89 -2.28
N ASN A 311 4.77 -3.39 -1.84
CA ASN A 311 4.63 -4.13 -0.57
C ASN A 311 3.92 -5.48 -0.79
N PRO A 312 4.68 -6.58 -0.96
CA PRO A 312 4.10 -7.92 -1.05
C PRO A 312 3.28 -8.27 0.19
N ILE A 313 2.08 -8.80 -0.02
CA ILE A 313 1.16 -9.23 1.04
C ILE A 313 1.37 -10.71 1.31
N ILE A 314 1.52 -11.08 2.59
CA ILE A 314 1.59 -12.48 3.01
C ILE A 314 0.17 -13.05 3.12
N VAL A 315 -0.08 -14.16 2.44
CA VAL A 315 -1.38 -14.84 2.34
C VAL A 315 -1.22 -16.34 2.63
N ASP A 316 -2.34 -17.08 2.63
CA ASP A 316 -2.37 -18.54 2.86
C ASP A 316 -1.59 -18.96 4.12
N HIS A 317 -2.00 -18.39 5.26
CA HIS A 317 -1.42 -18.68 6.58
C HIS A 317 0.11 -18.47 6.67
N GLY A 318 0.65 -17.50 5.92
CA GLY A 318 2.08 -17.23 5.97
C GLY A 318 2.90 -17.94 4.90
N ARG A 319 2.28 -18.79 4.08
CA ARG A 319 3.00 -19.69 3.16
C ARG A 319 3.21 -19.12 1.77
N LYS A 320 2.44 -18.11 1.38
CA LYS A 320 2.54 -17.47 0.06
C LYS A 320 2.64 -15.96 0.22
N SER A 321 3.29 -15.30 -0.73
CA SER A 321 3.24 -13.84 -0.86
C SER A 321 2.70 -13.43 -2.22
N PHE A 322 1.91 -12.36 -2.24
CA PHE A 322 1.23 -11.81 -3.40
C PHE A 322 1.66 -10.36 -3.64
N SER A 323 1.91 -9.99 -4.90
CA SER A 323 2.20 -8.62 -5.32
C SER A 323 1.84 -8.41 -6.81
N LEU A 324 1.89 -7.16 -7.30
CA LEU A 324 1.68 -6.85 -8.71
C LEU A 324 2.98 -6.42 -9.40
N GLU A 325 3.24 -6.91 -10.61
CA GLU A 325 4.35 -6.45 -11.44
C GLU A 325 4.07 -5.03 -11.94
N LYS A 326 4.95 -4.08 -11.61
CA LYS A 326 4.70 -2.64 -11.74
C LYS A 326 4.39 -2.16 -13.16
N LYS A 327 4.91 -2.82 -14.19
CA LYS A 327 4.75 -2.37 -15.59
C LYS A 327 3.46 -2.89 -16.23
N SER A 328 3.09 -4.11 -15.91
CA SER A 328 2.01 -4.86 -16.56
C SER A 328 0.77 -5.01 -15.68
N GLY A 329 0.90 -4.77 -14.37
CA GLY A 329 -0.14 -5.00 -13.38
C GLY A 329 -0.51 -6.47 -13.19
N LYS A 330 0.29 -7.38 -13.76
CA LYS A 330 0.08 -8.82 -13.70
C LYS A 330 0.55 -9.36 -12.35
N ILE A 331 -0.09 -10.42 -11.89
CA ILE A 331 0.11 -10.98 -10.57
C ILE A 331 1.49 -11.62 -10.46
N CYS A 332 2.18 -11.38 -9.34
CA CYS A 332 3.38 -12.10 -8.91
C CYS A 332 3.06 -12.90 -7.64
N TYR A 333 3.48 -14.16 -7.60
CA TYR A 333 3.39 -15.01 -6.41
C TYR A 333 4.77 -15.48 -5.96
N VAL A 334 4.94 -15.66 -4.64
CA VAL A 334 6.06 -16.41 -4.08
C VAL A 334 5.53 -17.50 -3.18
N LEU A 335 5.93 -18.74 -3.44
CA LEU A 335 5.72 -19.88 -2.57
C LEU A 335 6.88 -19.92 -1.57
N SER A 336 6.60 -19.81 -0.27
CA SER A 336 7.64 -19.92 0.77
C SER A 336 8.25 -21.32 0.80
N ALA A 337 9.42 -21.48 1.40
CA ALA A 337 10.02 -22.80 1.63
C ALA A 337 9.08 -23.79 2.35
N ARG A 338 8.22 -23.29 3.24
CA ARG A 338 7.18 -24.09 3.94
C ARG A 338 6.03 -24.54 3.05
N ASP A 339 5.90 -23.94 1.88
CA ASP A 339 4.91 -24.29 0.87
C ASP A 339 5.47 -25.23 -0.22
N LEU A 340 6.79 -25.50 -0.17
CA LEU A 340 7.47 -26.41 -1.08
C LEU A 340 7.51 -27.82 -0.49
N VAL A 341 7.50 -28.82 -1.36
CA VAL A 341 7.86 -30.19 -0.99
C VAL A 341 9.37 -30.31 -1.11
N ILE A 342 10.05 -30.38 0.03
CA ILE A 342 11.51 -30.54 0.12
C ILE A 342 11.80 -31.98 0.55
N THR A 343 12.55 -32.72 -0.25
CA THR A 343 12.91 -34.11 0.08
C THR A 343 13.72 -34.15 1.37
N TRP A 344 13.22 -34.93 2.34
CA TRP A 344 13.69 -34.99 3.73
C TRP A 344 13.63 -33.68 4.52
N GLY A 345 12.82 -32.69 4.09
CA GLY A 345 12.69 -31.39 4.77
C GLY A 345 12.30 -31.47 6.25
N ASP A 346 11.57 -32.52 6.64
CA ASP A 346 11.18 -32.75 8.04
C ASP A 346 12.21 -33.58 8.83
N THR A 347 13.37 -33.88 8.25
CA THR A 347 14.45 -34.65 8.90
C THR A 347 15.54 -33.70 9.38
N PRO A 348 15.65 -33.44 10.70
CA PRO A 348 16.56 -32.41 11.24
C PRO A 348 18.05 -32.66 11.04
N VAL A 349 18.43 -33.86 10.58
CA VAL A 349 19.81 -34.20 10.21
C VAL A 349 20.18 -33.58 8.86
N TYR A 350 19.19 -33.35 7.99
CA TYR A 350 19.38 -32.91 6.61
C TYR A 350 18.97 -31.46 6.39
N TRP A 351 17.97 -30.98 7.13
CA TRP A 351 17.43 -29.63 7.00
C TRP A 351 17.19 -28.98 8.35
N GLU A 352 17.46 -27.68 8.43
CA GLU A 352 17.13 -26.83 9.56
C GLU A 352 16.11 -25.78 9.12
N TRP A 353 15.01 -25.66 9.86
CA TRP A 353 14.04 -24.58 9.69
C TRP A 353 14.37 -23.47 10.68
N LYS A 354 14.59 -22.25 10.17
CA LYS A 354 15.00 -21.13 11.01
C LYS A 354 14.40 -19.81 10.58
N SER A 355 14.31 -18.87 11.52
CA SER A 355 13.98 -17.48 11.19
C SER A 355 15.15 -16.79 10.49
N ASN A 356 14.84 -15.88 9.57
CA ASN A 356 15.81 -15.05 8.89
C ASN A 356 15.25 -13.64 8.76
N SER A 357 15.98 -12.65 9.28
CA SER A 357 15.56 -11.24 9.27
C SER A 357 15.38 -10.66 7.87
N ASP A 358 16.04 -11.25 6.88
CA ASP A 358 16.01 -10.78 5.50
C ASP A 358 14.91 -11.47 4.68
N SER A 359 14.24 -12.48 5.25
CA SER A 359 13.15 -13.20 4.61
C SER A 359 11.83 -12.46 4.80
N ARG A 360 10.96 -12.48 3.78
CA ARG A 360 9.58 -12.02 3.93
C ARG A 360 8.69 -13.02 4.70
N PHE A 361 9.15 -14.26 4.86
CA PHE A 361 8.45 -15.34 5.54
C PHE A 361 9.05 -15.61 6.92
N ALA A 362 8.24 -16.18 7.81
CA ALA A 362 8.64 -16.45 9.20
C ALA A 362 9.82 -17.43 9.30
N GLU A 363 9.90 -18.41 8.39
CA GLU A 363 10.94 -19.42 8.36
C GLU A 363 11.48 -19.62 6.95
N VAL A 364 12.75 -20.03 6.87
CA VAL A 364 13.46 -20.47 5.68
C VAL A 364 14.05 -21.85 5.94
N ALA A 365 14.32 -22.62 4.88
CA ALA A 365 14.94 -23.94 4.99
C ALA A 365 16.44 -23.85 4.70
N GLU A 366 17.30 -24.18 5.67
CA GLU A 366 18.74 -24.34 5.47
C GLU A 366 19.10 -25.81 5.31
N LEU A 367 19.82 -26.11 4.24
CA LEU A 367 20.35 -27.44 3.96
C LEU A 367 21.59 -27.71 4.84
N ILE A 368 21.49 -28.70 5.73
CA ILE A 368 22.57 -29.10 6.63
C ILE A 368 23.59 -29.97 5.93
N ASP A 369 23.17 -31.07 5.31
CA ASP A 369 24.03 -31.99 4.54
C ASP A 369 23.18 -33.07 3.82
N VAL A 370 23.21 -33.14 2.49
CA VAL A 370 22.55 -34.24 1.73
C VAL A 370 23.38 -34.61 0.52
N CYS A 371 23.27 -35.84 0.02
CA CYS A 371 23.79 -36.18 -1.31
C CYS A 371 22.79 -35.85 -2.41
N ARG A 372 21.50 -36.21 -2.23
CA ARG A 372 20.42 -35.93 -3.18
C ARG A 372 19.60 -34.74 -2.72
N LEU A 373 19.35 -33.80 -3.62
CA LEU A 373 18.58 -32.59 -3.33
C LEU A 373 17.39 -32.53 -4.27
N GLU A 374 16.19 -32.38 -3.72
CA GLU A 374 14.98 -32.21 -4.50
C GLU A 374 14.05 -31.22 -3.80
N ILE A 375 13.59 -30.23 -4.57
CA ILE A 375 12.66 -29.19 -4.15
C ILE A 375 11.58 -29.10 -5.23
N LEU A 376 10.32 -29.17 -4.81
CA LEU A 376 9.16 -29.15 -5.69
C LEU A 376 8.20 -28.05 -5.24
N GLY A 377 7.84 -27.15 -6.15
CA GLY A 377 6.78 -26.16 -5.96
C GLY A 377 5.57 -26.49 -6.82
N LYS A 378 4.36 -26.29 -6.28
CA LYS A 378 3.10 -26.44 -6.99
C LYS A 378 2.23 -25.21 -6.81
N ILE A 379 1.61 -24.74 -7.88
CA ILE A 379 0.67 -23.63 -7.85
C ILE A 379 -0.44 -23.84 -8.88
N ASN A 380 -1.68 -23.49 -8.52
CA ASN A 380 -2.77 -23.45 -9.47
C ASN A 380 -2.66 -22.19 -10.34
N THR A 381 -2.70 -22.33 -11.66
CA THR A 381 -2.59 -21.23 -12.62
C THR A 381 -3.76 -20.26 -12.58
N CYS A 382 -4.90 -20.62 -11.99
CA CYS A 382 -6.04 -19.71 -11.79
C CYS A 382 -5.71 -18.54 -10.84
N LEU A 383 -4.65 -18.69 -10.02
CA LEU A 383 -4.13 -17.63 -9.17
C LEU A 383 -3.28 -16.63 -9.97
N LEU A 384 -2.86 -16.97 -11.18
CA LEU A 384 -2.01 -16.14 -12.02
C LEU A 384 -2.84 -15.35 -13.04
N SER A 385 -2.24 -14.30 -13.59
CA SER A 385 -2.93 -13.53 -14.62
C SER A 385 -2.97 -14.32 -15.94
N PRO A 386 -4.14 -14.43 -16.59
CA PRO A 386 -4.25 -15.20 -17.83
C PRO A 386 -3.55 -14.50 -19.00
N ALA A 387 -3.35 -15.25 -20.08
CA ALA A 387 -2.67 -14.83 -21.31
C ALA A 387 -1.32 -14.14 -21.03
N THR A 388 -0.55 -14.71 -20.11
CA THR A 388 0.69 -14.08 -19.60
C THR A 388 1.83 -15.09 -19.63
N LEU A 389 2.96 -14.68 -20.21
CA LEU A 389 4.21 -15.44 -20.12
C LEU A 389 4.84 -15.18 -18.75
N TYR A 390 5.05 -16.24 -17.99
CA TYR A 390 5.65 -16.22 -16.66
C TYR A 390 7.04 -16.83 -16.69
N THR A 391 7.87 -16.42 -15.74
CA THR A 391 9.14 -17.07 -15.40
C THR A 391 9.17 -17.40 -13.92
N ALA A 392 9.57 -18.62 -13.58
CA ALA A 392 9.78 -19.06 -12.20
C ALA A 392 11.25 -18.92 -11.78
N TYR A 393 11.50 -18.55 -10.53
CA TYR A 393 12.82 -18.34 -9.95
C TYR A 393 12.92 -18.99 -8.57
N LEU A 394 13.96 -19.79 -8.33
CA LEU A 394 14.33 -20.20 -6.98
C LEU A 394 15.01 -19.02 -6.29
N VAL A 395 14.51 -18.61 -5.13
CA VAL A 395 15.07 -17.51 -4.31
C VAL A 395 15.78 -18.09 -3.10
N PHE A 396 17.07 -17.81 -2.97
CA PHE A 396 17.93 -18.47 -1.98
C PHE A 396 19.15 -17.63 -1.56
N LYS A 397 19.80 -18.04 -0.48
CA LYS A 397 21.09 -17.54 0.00
C LYS A 397 22.03 -18.71 0.25
N PHE A 398 23.30 -18.38 0.48
CA PHE A 398 24.26 -19.34 0.99
C PHE A 398 24.60 -19.04 2.45
N ALA A 399 24.66 -20.10 3.25
CA ALA A 399 25.19 -20.05 4.61
C ALA A 399 26.69 -19.76 4.60
N SER A 400 27.25 -19.36 5.74
CA SER A 400 28.68 -19.11 5.89
C SER A 400 29.54 -20.36 5.64
N ARG A 401 28.98 -21.55 5.83
CA ARG A 401 29.61 -22.85 5.56
C ARG A 401 28.89 -23.56 4.41
N ILE A 402 29.43 -23.40 3.21
CA ILE A 402 28.91 -24.01 1.98
C ILE A 402 29.94 -24.95 1.36
N TYR A 403 29.49 -26.12 0.89
CA TYR A 403 30.25 -27.00 0.00
C TYR A 403 29.33 -27.86 -0.86
N GLY A 404 29.90 -28.54 -1.85
CA GLY A 404 29.21 -29.55 -2.65
C GLY A 404 28.27 -29.01 -3.74
N LEU A 405 27.86 -27.74 -3.63
CA LEU A 405 27.05 -27.07 -4.64
C LEU A 405 27.89 -26.52 -5.81
N TYR A 406 29.17 -26.22 -5.57
CA TYR A 406 30.04 -25.68 -6.62
C TYR A 406 30.31 -26.70 -7.73
N ASN A 407 30.22 -26.25 -8.99
CA ASN A 407 30.49 -27.04 -10.21
C ASN A 407 29.54 -28.22 -10.47
N GLN A 408 28.45 -28.36 -9.72
CA GLN A 408 27.42 -29.37 -10.01
C GLN A 408 26.29 -28.74 -10.84
N PRO A 409 25.98 -29.31 -12.02
CA PRO A 409 24.76 -28.97 -12.73
C PRO A 409 23.55 -29.45 -11.92
N VAL A 410 22.49 -28.65 -11.90
CA VAL A 410 21.20 -29.06 -11.33
C VAL A 410 20.16 -29.07 -12.42
N ASP A 411 19.32 -30.10 -12.44
CA ASP A 411 18.26 -30.22 -13.42
C ASP A 411 16.96 -29.62 -12.88
N VAL A 412 16.28 -28.93 -13.79
CA VAL A 412 15.02 -28.24 -13.54
C VAL A 412 14.03 -28.69 -14.57
N THR A 413 12.83 -29.06 -14.13
CA THR A 413 11.70 -29.36 -15.01
C THR A 413 10.49 -28.53 -14.61
N MET A 414 9.74 -28.09 -15.63
CA MET A 414 8.46 -27.42 -15.46
C MET A 414 7.37 -28.22 -16.16
N LYS A 415 6.27 -28.50 -15.46
CA LYS A 415 5.12 -29.23 -16.00
C LYS A 415 3.84 -28.45 -15.72
N LEU A 416 2.96 -28.36 -16.71
CA LEU A 416 1.58 -27.87 -16.53
C LEU A 416 0.66 -28.97 -17.03
N ASP A 417 -0.23 -29.45 -16.17
CA ASP A 417 -1.21 -30.51 -16.46
C ASP A 417 -0.61 -31.77 -17.09
N GLY A 418 0.59 -32.14 -16.65
CA GLY A 418 1.33 -33.30 -17.14
C GLY A 418 2.09 -33.08 -18.45
N GLY A 419 1.88 -31.96 -19.15
CA GLY A 419 2.69 -31.53 -20.28
C GLY A 419 4.00 -30.88 -19.82
N GLU A 420 5.14 -31.24 -20.43
CA GLU A 420 6.47 -30.74 -20.07
C GLU A 420 6.81 -29.45 -20.84
N TYR A 421 7.11 -28.36 -20.12
CA TYR A 421 7.42 -27.02 -20.66
C TYR A 421 8.93 -26.79 -20.88
N GLY A 422 9.71 -27.82 -20.59
CA GLY A 422 11.15 -27.88 -20.84
C GLY A 422 11.93 -28.32 -19.62
N ALA A 423 12.90 -29.21 -19.86
CA ALA A 423 13.99 -29.50 -18.94
C ALA A 423 15.16 -28.55 -19.23
N ARG A 424 15.80 -28.04 -18.18
CA ARG A 424 17.06 -27.28 -18.32
C ARG A 424 18.01 -27.56 -17.17
N THR A 425 19.29 -27.36 -17.45
CA THR A 425 20.35 -27.49 -16.46
C THR A 425 20.85 -26.11 -16.04
N VAL A 426 20.88 -25.86 -14.74
CA VAL A 426 21.33 -24.62 -14.10
C VAL A 426 22.58 -24.86 -13.26
N SER A 427 23.33 -23.80 -12.95
CA SER A 427 24.56 -23.92 -12.15
C SER A 427 24.55 -22.95 -10.98
N TRP A 428 24.99 -23.41 -9.81
CA TRP A 428 25.14 -22.59 -8.61
C TRP A 428 26.20 -21.47 -8.71
N ASN A 429 27.06 -21.50 -9.72
CA ASN A 429 28.18 -20.57 -9.85
C ASN A 429 27.69 -19.16 -10.24
N ALA A 430 28.12 -18.11 -9.55
CA ALA A 430 27.86 -16.74 -10.00
C ALA A 430 28.73 -16.36 -11.22
N ARG A 431 28.19 -15.52 -12.12
CA ARG A 431 28.94 -15.01 -13.27
C ARG A 431 30.18 -14.24 -12.79
N GLY A 432 31.37 -14.79 -13.03
CA GLY A 432 32.65 -14.13 -12.71
C GLY A 432 33.51 -14.84 -11.66
N MET A 433 33.02 -15.91 -11.02
CA MET A 433 33.83 -16.72 -10.10
C MET A 433 34.73 -17.70 -10.88
N ARG A 434 35.66 -17.18 -11.69
CA ARG A 434 36.69 -17.98 -12.37
C ARG A 434 37.79 -18.35 -11.36
N ARG A 435 37.79 -19.61 -10.89
CA ARG A 435 39.05 -20.30 -10.60
C ARG A 435 39.36 -21.28 -11.72
N ARG A 436 40.63 -21.26 -12.15
CA ARG A 436 41.18 -22.05 -13.26
C ARG A 436 40.86 -23.54 -13.09
N ASN A 437 40.54 -24.17 -14.22
CA ASN A 437 40.52 -25.61 -14.50
C ASN A 437 39.31 -26.42 -14.02
N THR A 438 38.15 -26.29 -14.70
CA THR A 438 37.42 -27.46 -15.22
C THR A 438 36.44 -27.02 -16.32
N SER A 439 36.60 -27.52 -17.54
CA SER A 439 35.60 -27.38 -18.60
C SER A 439 34.50 -28.42 -18.41
N VAL A 440 33.42 -28.05 -17.73
CA VAL A 440 32.18 -28.85 -17.81
C VAL A 440 31.53 -28.50 -19.15
N THR A 441 31.56 -29.43 -20.10
CA THR A 441 30.77 -29.34 -21.34
C THR A 441 29.30 -29.55 -21.02
N VAL A 442 28.64 -28.53 -20.50
CA VAL A 442 27.16 -28.51 -20.49
C VAL A 442 26.71 -28.21 -21.91
N ARG A 443 26.02 -29.14 -22.56
CA ARG A 443 25.37 -28.90 -23.85
C ARG A 443 24.20 -27.95 -23.65
N GLY A 444 24.44 -26.64 -23.79
CA GLY A 444 23.39 -25.63 -23.71
C GLY A 444 23.84 -24.33 -23.04
N ARG A 445 22.93 -23.36 -22.98
CA ARG A 445 23.16 -22.08 -22.29
C ARG A 445 22.98 -22.30 -20.79
N VAL A 446 24.08 -22.30 -20.03
CA VAL A 446 24.03 -22.44 -18.55
C VAL A 446 23.48 -21.15 -17.95
N HIS A 447 22.43 -21.26 -17.14
CA HIS A 447 21.88 -20.13 -16.36
C HIS A 447 22.56 -20.07 -14.99
N TYR A 448 22.93 -18.85 -14.60
CA TYR A 448 23.64 -18.56 -13.36
C TYR A 448 22.78 -17.68 -12.44
N PRO A 449 22.90 -17.83 -11.12
CA PRO A 449 22.25 -16.97 -10.15
C PRO A 449 22.57 -15.49 -10.36
N LYS A 450 21.60 -14.65 -10.06
CA LYS A 450 21.75 -13.19 -10.03
C LYS A 450 21.44 -12.69 -8.63
N GLU A 451 22.21 -11.71 -8.19
CA GLU A 451 21.93 -11.01 -6.94
C GLU A 451 20.76 -10.05 -7.13
N ARG A 452 19.86 -10.04 -6.16
CA ARG A 452 18.69 -9.17 -6.08
C ARG A 452 19.00 -7.96 -5.19
N GLY A 453 18.21 -6.91 -5.32
CA GLY A 453 18.34 -5.70 -4.49
C GLY A 453 18.05 -5.92 -2.99
N ASP A 454 17.39 -7.03 -2.63
CA ASP A 454 17.07 -7.44 -1.25
C ASP A 454 18.18 -8.32 -0.62
N GLY A 455 19.29 -8.53 -1.34
CA GLY A 455 20.43 -9.35 -0.90
C GLY A 455 20.22 -10.87 -1.07
N TRP A 456 19.08 -11.32 -1.60
CA TRP A 456 18.88 -12.72 -1.99
C TRP A 456 19.48 -12.99 -3.39
N LEU A 457 19.78 -14.26 -3.67
CA LEU A 457 20.08 -14.74 -5.02
C LEU A 457 18.80 -15.30 -5.65
N GLU A 458 18.66 -15.13 -6.96
CA GLU A 458 17.64 -15.80 -7.76
C GLU A 458 18.25 -16.62 -8.89
N MET A 459 17.66 -17.79 -9.14
CA MET A 459 18.01 -18.67 -10.26
C MET A 459 16.77 -18.97 -11.09
N GLU A 460 16.84 -18.67 -12.38
CA GLU A 460 15.75 -18.87 -13.33
C GLU A 460 15.50 -20.37 -13.57
N LEU A 461 14.32 -20.85 -13.18
CA LEU A 461 13.90 -22.24 -13.31
C LEU A 461 13.34 -22.54 -14.71
N GLY A 462 12.57 -21.61 -15.27
CA GLY A 462 12.00 -21.76 -16.60
C GLY A 462 10.83 -20.82 -16.86
N ASP A 463 10.32 -20.88 -18.08
CA ASP A 463 9.17 -20.09 -18.52
C ASP A 463 7.97 -21.00 -18.76
N PHE A 464 6.77 -20.47 -18.53
CA PHE A 464 5.51 -21.10 -18.93
C PHE A 464 4.48 -20.03 -19.28
N PHE A 465 3.49 -20.40 -20.09
CA PHE A 465 2.43 -19.48 -20.49
C PHE A 465 1.13 -19.84 -19.76
N SER A 466 0.59 -18.88 -19.01
CA SER A 466 -0.73 -19.01 -18.38
C SER A 466 -1.82 -18.70 -19.43
N THR A 467 -2.75 -19.63 -19.64
CA THR A 467 -3.86 -19.51 -20.61
C THR A 467 -5.15 -19.02 -19.92
N GLU A 468 -6.15 -18.60 -20.71
CA GLU A 468 -7.41 -18.02 -20.20
C GLU A 468 -8.44 -19.04 -19.70
N LYS A 469 -8.29 -20.34 -20.00
CA LYS A 469 -9.42 -21.28 -20.03
C LYS A 469 -9.24 -22.58 -19.25
N GLU A 470 -8.11 -22.81 -18.59
CA GLU A 470 -7.87 -24.07 -17.89
C GLU A 470 -7.28 -23.82 -16.49
N ASP A 471 -7.99 -24.31 -15.47
CA ASP A 471 -7.47 -24.49 -14.12
C ASP A 471 -6.40 -25.58 -14.18
N GLY A 472 -5.14 -25.17 -14.30
CA GLY A 472 -4.01 -26.07 -14.41
C GLY A 472 -3.13 -26.06 -13.17
N GLU A 473 -2.46 -27.18 -12.87
CA GLU A 473 -1.44 -27.23 -11.82
C GLU A 473 -0.04 -27.10 -12.45
N LEU A 474 0.64 -25.99 -12.16
CA LEU A 474 2.04 -25.82 -12.50
C LEU A 474 2.91 -26.49 -11.44
N GLU A 475 3.70 -27.45 -11.87
CA GLU A 475 4.74 -28.12 -11.08
C GLU A 475 6.12 -27.62 -11.52
N MET A 476 6.90 -27.12 -10.56
CA MET A 476 8.29 -26.67 -10.75
C MET A 476 9.19 -27.57 -9.91
N ARG A 477 9.99 -28.41 -10.56
CA ARG A 477 10.88 -29.36 -9.90
C ARG A 477 12.33 -28.94 -10.10
N PHE A 478 13.04 -28.86 -9.00
CA PHE A 478 14.47 -28.59 -8.92
C PHE A 478 15.14 -29.79 -8.27
N PHE A 479 15.99 -30.52 -8.99
CA PHE A 479 16.57 -31.75 -8.45
C PHE A 479 18.00 -32.01 -8.92
N ASP A 480 18.79 -32.56 -8.00
CA ASP A 480 20.16 -33.00 -8.18
C ASP A 480 20.25 -34.42 -7.60
N ASP A 481 20.37 -35.40 -8.49
CA ASP A 481 20.40 -36.83 -8.19
C ASP A 481 21.82 -37.38 -7.99
N THR A 482 22.83 -36.50 -8.01
CA THR A 482 24.22 -36.90 -7.83
C THR A 482 24.46 -37.42 -6.42
N ASP A 483 25.42 -38.32 -6.24
CA ASP A 483 25.83 -38.78 -4.91
C ASP A 483 26.84 -37.81 -4.24
N HIS A 484 26.85 -36.55 -4.67
CA HIS A 484 27.73 -35.51 -4.13
C HIS A 484 27.09 -34.81 -2.93
N TRP A 485 27.71 -34.98 -1.76
CA TRP A 485 27.32 -34.31 -0.53
C TRP A 485 27.41 -32.79 -0.65
N LYS A 486 26.35 -32.10 -0.23
CA LYS A 486 26.14 -30.67 -0.39
C LYS A 486 25.44 -30.07 0.82
N ARG A 487 25.80 -28.82 1.14
CA ARG A 487 25.24 -28.06 2.26
C ARG A 487 25.25 -26.55 2.07
N GLY A 488 24.54 -25.87 2.95
CA GLY A 488 24.59 -24.42 3.11
C GLY A 488 23.69 -23.68 2.13
N LEU A 489 22.76 -24.37 1.44
CA LEU A 489 21.70 -23.73 0.68
C LEU A 489 20.61 -23.25 1.63
N ILE A 490 20.27 -21.96 1.62
CA ILE A 490 19.17 -21.39 2.39
C ILE A 490 18.06 -21.00 1.41
N VAL A 491 16.93 -21.69 1.44
CA VAL A 491 15.81 -21.47 0.51
C VAL A 491 14.78 -20.52 1.14
N GLU A 492 14.52 -19.39 0.49
CA GLU A 492 13.35 -18.54 0.84
C GLU A 492 12.08 -19.14 0.23
N GLY A 493 12.14 -19.54 -1.05
CA GLY A 493 10.98 -19.97 -1.79
C GLY A 493 11.16 -20.00 -3.31
N ILE A 494 10.05 -20.14 -4.04
CA ILE A 494 9.97 -20.02 -5.50
C ILE A 494 9.10 -18.82 -5.87
N GLU A 495 9.65 -17.87 -6.61
CA GLU A 495 8.98 -16.67 -7.12
C GLU A 495 8.54 -16.87 -8.58
N ILE A 496 7.28 -16.58 -8.86
CA ILE A 496 6.65 -16.66 -10.18
C ILE A 496 6.25 -15.24 -10.57
N ARG A 497 6.85 -14.71 -11.63
CA ARG A 497 6.58 -13.33 -12.09
C ARG A 497 6.45 -13.23 -13.61
N PRO A 498 5.67 -12.26 -14.13
CA PRO A 498 5.54 -12.02 -15.55
C PRO A 498 6.90 -11.76 -16.21
N LYS A 499 7.10 -12.30 -17.41
CA LYS A 499 8.32 -12.11 -18.19
C LYS A 499 8.20 -10.85 -19.05
N ASP A 500 9.18 -9.95 -18.93
CA ASP A 500 9.26 -8.76 -19.76
C ASP A 500 9.75 -9.12 -21.19
N VAL A 501 8.81 -9.20 -22.14
CA VAL A 501 9.09 -9.58 -23.55
C VAL A 501 9.64 -8.39 -24.35
N SER A 502 9.57 -7.16 -23.83
CA SER A 502 10.01 -5.95 -24.55
C SER A 502 11.52 -5.90 -24.85
N ARG A 503 12.32 -6.75 -24.16
CA ARG A 503 13.77 -6.86 -24.36
C ARG A 503 14.21 -7.89 -25.41
N ALA A 504 13.29 -8.67 -25.98
CA ALA A 504 13.62 -9.71 -26.96
C ALA A 504 13.60 -9.22 -28.42
N ALA A 505 13.04 -8.04 -28.70
CA ALA A 505 13.00 -7.45 -30.03
C ALA A 505 14.20 -6.51 -30.26
N SER A 506 15.42 -7.05 -30.23
CA SER A 506 16.53 -6.47 -30.98
C SER A 506 16.66 -7.29 -32.26
N PRO A 507 16.17 -6.83 -33.42
CA PRO A 507 16.44 -7.54 -34.65
C PRO A 507 17.94 -7.47 -34.90
N SER A 508 18.60 -8.62 -34.86
CA SER A 508 19.90 -8.79 -35.49
C SER A 508 19.73 -8.45 -36.97
N SER A 509 20.27 -7.30 -37.36
CA SER A 509 20.58 -6.97 -38.75
C SER A 509 22.08 -7.07 -38.93
#